data_AF-B4FX13-F1
#
_entry.id   AF-B4FX13-F1
#
_cell.length_a   1.000
_cell.length_b   1.000
_cell.length_c   1.000
_cell.angle_alpha   90.00
_cell.angle_beta   90.00
_cell.angle_gamma   90.00
#
_symmetry.space_group_name_H-M   'P 1'
#
loop_
_entity.id
_entity.type
_entity.pdbx_description
1 polymer ?
#
loop_
_entity_poly.entity_id
_entity_poly.type
_entity_poly.pdbx_seq_one_letter_code
_entity_poly.pdbx_strand_id
1 'polypeptide(L)'
;MIEAYLRANKMFVDKHEPETERVFSSYLELDLSEVEPCVSGPKRPHDRVPLKEMKSDWHACLDNEVGFKGYAVPKEQQGKVVKFNFHGRPAEIKHGSVVLAAICSSTNTSNPSFMIGAGLVEESMRIGP
;
A
#
# COMPACT_ATOMS: atom_id res chain seq x y z
N MET A 1 -3.66 34.93 -13.24
CA MET A 1 -3.39 35.65 -11.97
C MET A 1 -2.43 34.88 -11.07
N ILE A 2 -2.73 33.63 -10.67
CA ILE A 2 -1.87 32.84 -9.75
C ILE A 2 -0.48 32.61 -10.32
N GLU A 3 -0.37 32.09 -11.56
CA GLU A 3 0.92 31.85 -12.19
C GLU A 3 1.76 33.12 -12.32
N ALA A 4 1.16 34.20 -12.84
CA ALA A 4 1.82 35.50 -12.97
C ALA A 4 2.36 36.00 -11.62
N TYR A 5 1.57 35.88 -10.55
CA TYR A 5 2.00 36.22 -9.20
C TYR A 5 3.17 35.34 -8.73
N LEU A 6 3.10 34.02 -8.90
CA LEU A 6 4.16 33.09 -8.49
C LEU A 6 5.47 33.33 -9.27
N ARG A 7 5.37 33.58 -10.58
CA ARG A 7 6.52 33.90 -11.43
C ARG A 7 7.14 35.25 -11.04
N ALA A 8 6.33 36.29 -10.84
CA ALA A 8 6.80 37.61 -10.39
C ALA A 8 7.53 37.54 -9.03
N ASN A 9 7.13 36.62 -8.15
CA ASN A 9 7.74 36.42 -6.84
C ASN A 9 8.75 35.25 -6.78
N LYS A 10 9.17 34.68 -7.92
CA LYS A 10 10.13 33.56 -7.99
C LYS A 10 9.74 32.31 -7.17
N MET A 11 8.45 32.10 -6.97
CA MET A 11 7.88 30.93 -6.29
C MET A 11 7.28 29.92 -7.27
N PHE A 12 7.25 30.25 -8.56
CA PHE A 12 6.84 29.30 -9.59
C PHE A 12 7.98 28.33 -9.89
N VAL A 13 7.68 27.04 -9.89
CA VAL A 13 8.66 25.96 -10.14
C VAL A 13 8.36 25.34 -11.49
N ASP A 14 9.25 25.54 -12.46
CA ASP A 14 9.25 24.77 -13.70
C ASP A 14 10.24 23.62 -13.57
N LYS A 15 9.78 22.39 -13.78
CA LYS A 15 10.61 21.18 -13.70
C LYS A 15 11.40 20.92 -14.98
N HIS A 16 11.10 21.65 -16.06
CA HIS A 16 11.80 21.57 -17.34
C HIS A 16 12.92 22.62 -17.46
N GLU A 17 12.91 23.63 -16.61
CA GLU A 17 14.02 24.57 -16.48
C GLU A 17 15.13 23.94 -15.62
N PRO A 18 16.41 24.27 -15.87
CA PRO A 18 17.50 23.83 -14.99
C PRO A 18 17.16 24.24 -13.56
N GLU A 19 17.27 23.32 -12.59
CA GLU A 19 17.08 23.67 -11.19
C GLU A 19 18.01 24.83 -10.84
N THR A 20 17.46 26.05 -10.77
CA THR A 20 18.14 27.17 -10.15
C THR A 20 18.44 26.74 -8.72
N GLU A 21 19.73 26.57 -8.39
CA GLU A 21 20.26 25.89 -7.21
C GLU A 21 19.50 26.24 -5.93
N ARG A 22 18.50 25.42 -5.59
CA ARG A 22 17.93 25.42 -4.26
C ARG A 22 18.93 24.72 -3.37
N VAL A 23 19.51 25.45 -2.44
CA VAL A 23 20.45 24.88 -1.49
C VAL A 23 19.65 24.21 -0.37
N PHE A 24 19.56 22.89 -0.44
CA PHE A 24 19.03 22.07 0.65
C PHE A 24 20.14 21.64 1.60
N SER A 25 19.80 21.35 2.87
CA SER A 25 20.76 20.83 3.85
C SER A 25 21.23 19.42 3.53
N SER A 26 20.41 18.64 2.83
CA SER A 26 20.70 17.28 2.40
C SER A 26 19.85 16.94 1.18
N TYR A 27 20.34 15.99 0.39
CA TYR A 27 19.67 15.49 -0.81
C TYR A 27 19.42 13.99 -0.64
N LEU A 28 18.25 13.56 -1.09
CA LEU A 28 17.87 12.16 -1.19
C LEU A 28 17.40 11.92 -2.60
N GLU A 29 17.80 10.80 -3.18
CA GLU A 29 17.45 10.43 -4.55
C GLU A 29 16.58 9.17 -4.53
N LEU A 30 15.63 9.11 -5.47
CA LEU A 30 14.76 7.96 -5.68
C LEU A 30 14.60 7.76 -7.18
N ASP A 31 15.12 6.66 -7.71
CA ASP A 31 14.84 6.25 -9.07
C ASP A 31 13.44 5.64 -9.16
N LEU A 32 12.54 6.30 -9.90
CA LEU A 32 11.16 5.84 -10.08
C LEU A 32 11.07 4.53 -10.89
N SER A 33 12.12 4.18 -11.66
CA SER A 33 12.17 2.92 -12.40
C SER A 33 12.37 1.70 -11.49
N GLU A 34 12.88 1.90 -10.28
CA GLU A 34 13.09 0.85 -9.27
C GLU A 34 11.85 0.63 -8.38
N VAL A 35 10.83 1.48 -8.49
CA VAL A 35 9.63 1.40 -7.66
C VAL A 35 8.77 0.21 -8.10
N GLU A 36 8.62 -0.76 -7.21
CA GLU A 36 7.73 -1.92 -7.40
C GLU A 36 6.47 -1.84 -6.51
N PRO A 37 5.36 -2.51 -6.92
CA PRO A 37 4.16 -2.62 -6.10
C PRO A 37 4.47 -3.19 -4.72
N CYS A 38 3.97 -2.52 -3.68
CA CYS A 38 4.20 -2.91 -2.30
C CYS A 38 2.96 -2.63 -1.43
N VAL A 39 2.93 -3.28 -0.27
CA VAL A 39 2.05 -2.95 0.85
C VAL A 39 2.89 -2.50 2.04
N SER A 40 2.26 -1.93 3.05
CA SER A 40 2.91 -1.57 4.31
C SER A 40 2.25 -2.27 5.49
N GLY A 41 3.05 -2.77 6.43
CA GLY A 41 2.56 -3.38 7.66
C GLY A 41 3.40 -4.57 8.13
N PRO A 42 2.86 -5.38 9.06
CA PRO A 42 1.47 -5.38 9.49
C PRO A 42 1.12 -4.36 10.58
N LYS A 43 2.11 -3.73 11.24
CA LYS A 43 1.86 -2.89 12.43
C LYS A 43 2.28 -1.42 12.29
N ARG A 44 3.12 -1.06 11.29
CA ARG A 44 3.58 0.31 11.09
C ARG A 44 3.59 0.70 9.61
N PRO A 45 3.41 1.99 9.28
CA PRO A 45 3.32 2.47 7.90
C PRO A 45 4.65 2.38 7.12
N HIS A 46 5.79 2.49 7.81
CA HIS A 46 7.12 2.40 7.19
C HIS A 46 7.62 0.96 6.99
N ASP A 47 6.86 -0.04 7.44
CA ASP A 47 7.18 -1.45 7.23
C ASP A 47 6.81 -1.88 5.79
N ARG A 48 7.57 -1.41 4.79
CA ARG A 48 7.36 -1.72 3.37
C ARG A 48 7.57 -3.22 3.09
N VAL A 49 6.66 -3.82 2.34
CA VAL A 49 6.72 -5.21 1.87
C VAL A 49 6.42 -5.25 0.37
N PRO A 50 7.37 -5.64 -0.49
CA PRO A 50 7.10 -5.90 -1.89
C PRO A 50 5.90 -6.86 -2.04
N LEU A 51 4.98 -6.57 -2.97
CA LEU A 51 3.75 -7.36 -3.09
C LEU A 51 4.05 -8.83 -3.40
N LYS A 52 5.12 -9.09 -4.17
CA LYS A 52 5.63 -10.43 -4.48
C LYS A 52 6.09 -11.22 -3.24
N GLU A 53 6.48 -10.53 -2.18
CA GLU A 53 6.98 -11.10 -0.92
C GLU A 53 5.93 -11.11 0.19
N MET A 54 4.74 -10.56 -0.04
CA MET A 54 3.69 -10.43 0.98
C MET A 54 3.37 -11.77 1.66
N LYS A 55 3.31 -12.86 0.87
CA LYS A 55 3.01 -14.19 1.41
C LYS A 55 4.13 -14.70 2.33
N SER A 56 5.39 -14.57 1.90
CA SER A 56 6.54 -15.00 2.71
C SER A 56 6.70 -14.14 3.97
N ASP A 57 6.55 -12.82 3.86
CA ASP A 57 6.59 -11.88 5.00
C ASP A 57 5.48 -12.20 6.00
N TRP A 58 4.26 -12.47 5.53
CA TRP A 58 3.15 -12.88 6.40
C TRP A 58 3.44 -14.19 7.17
N HIS A 59 3.97 -15.21 6.48
CA HIS A 59 4.31 -16.47 7.15
C HIS A 59 5.43 -16.29 8.17
N ALA A 60 6.45 -15.50 7.88
CA ALA A 60 7.48 -15.13 8.84
C ALA A 60 6.90 -14.37 10.04
N CYS A 61 5.95 -13.47 9.80
CA CYS A 61 5.27 -12.74 10.89
C CYS A 61 4.50 -13.66 11.84
N LEU A 62 3.96 -14.79 11.37
CA LEU A 62 3.32 -15.76 12.27
C LEU A 62 4.33 -16.39 13.24
N ASP A 63 5.57 -16.64 12.78
CA ASP A 63 6.62 -17.29 13.56
C ASP A 63 7.31 -16.35 14.55
N ASN A 64 7.64 -15.14 14.09
CA ASN A 64 8.48 -14.21 14.83
C ASN A 64 7.90 -13.86 16.20
N GLU A 65 8.78 -13.61 17.17
CA GLU A 65 8.42 -13.10 18.49
C GLU A 65 7.52 -11.87 18.39
N VAL A 66 6.69 -11.66 19.42
CA VAL A 66 5.74 -10.55 19.45
C VAL A 66 6.48 -9.22 19.27
N GLY A 67 6.25 -8.58 18.13
CA GLY A 67 6.92 -7.35 17.74
C GLY A 67 6.25 -6.73 16.52
N PHE A 68 6.86 -5.75 15.86
CA PHE A 68 6.25 -5.07 14.71
C PHE A 68 5.97 -6.01 13.52
N LYS A 69 6.79 -7.05 13.38
CA LYS A 69 6.77 -8.07 12.34
C LYS A 69 6.60 -9.48 12.93
N GLY A 70 5.84 -9.61 14.03
CA GLY A 70 5.71 -10.88 14.72
C GLY A 70 4.46 -11.02 15.58
N TYR A 71 3.92 -12.24 15.60
CA TYR A 71 2.72 -12.63 16.34
C TYR A 71 2.94 -13.82 17.27
N ALA A 72 4.08 -14.51 17.19
CA ALA A 72 4.43 -15.68 18.00
C ALA A 72 3.34 -16.76 18.04
N VAL A 73 2.76 -17.08 16.87
CA VAL A 73 1.74 -18.13 16.74
C VAL A 73 2.45 -19.48 16.68
N PRO A 74 2.15 -20.43 17.59
CA PRO A 74 2.75 -21.76 17.57
C PRO A 74 2.50 -22.47 16.23
N LYS A 75 3.50 -23.20 15.72
CA LYS A 75 3.47 -23.83 14.39
C LYS A 75 2.24 -24.70 14.17
N GLU A 76 1.84 -25.43 15.20
CA GLU A 76 0.65 -26.29 15.24
C GLU A 76 -0.68 -25.52 15.10
N GLN A 77 -0.70 -24.22 15.40
CA GLN A 77 -1.90 -23.37 15.28
C GLN A 77 -1.95 -22.56 13.98
N GLN A 78 -0.84 -22.44 13.24
CA GLN A 78 -0.79 -21.59 12.04
C GLN A 78 -1.69 -22.09 10.91
N GLY A 79 -1.94 -23.40 10.85
CA GLY A 79 -2.86 -24.02 9.90
C GLY A 79 -4.33 -24.02 10.33
N LYS A 80 -4.66 -23.39 11.48
CA LYS A 80 -6.01 -23.42 12.05
C LYS A 80 -7.02 -22.77 11.10
N VAL A 81 -8.10 -23.51 10.84
CA VAL A 81 -9.27 -23.04 10.11
C VAL A 81 -10.48 -23.12 11.03
N VAL A 82 -11.24 -22.04 11.12
CA VAL A 82 -12.50 -21.98 11.86
C VAL A 82 -13.64 -21.86 10.87
N LYS A 83 -14.59 -22.80 10.91
CA LYS A 83 -15.80 -22.78 10.08
C LYS A 83 -16.91 -22.08 10.83
N PHE A 84 -17.73 -21.31 10.11
CA PHE A 84 -18.87 -20.59 10.66
C PHE A 84 -19.97 -20.43 9.60
N ASN A 85 -21.15 -20.02 10.03
CA ASN A 85 -22.26 -19.69 9.12
C ASN A 85 -22.32 -18.17 8.93
N PHE A 86 -22.32 -17.72 7.69
CA PHE A 86 -22.46 -16.32 7.31
C PHE A 86 -23.64 -16.16 6.35
N HIS A 87 -24.72 -15.52 6.80
CA HIS A 87 -25.96 -15.34 6.02
C HIS A 87 -26.51 -16.65 5.41
N GLY A 88 -26.52 -17.73 6.19
CA GLY A 88 -27.02 -19.03 5.76
C GLY A 88 -26.03 -19.85 4.92
N ARG A 89 -24.83 -19.32 4.65
CA ARG A 89 -23.79 -20.00 3.86
C ARG A 89 -22.63 -20.45 4.74
N PRO A 90 -22.10 -21.67 4.57
CA PRO A 90 -20.88 -22.08 5.24
C PRO A 90 -19.70 -21.24 4.76
N ALA A 91 -18.93 -20.72 5.71
CA ALA A 91 -17.75 -19.91 5.48
C ALA A 91 -16.60 -20.38 6.38
N GLU A 92 -15.37 -20.03 6.01
CA GLU A 92 -14.16 -20.43 6.73
C GLU A 92 -13.24 -19.21 6.92
N ILE A 93 -12.61 -19.12 8.09
CA ILE A 93 -11.57 -18.13 8.38
C ILE A 93 -10.31 -18.83 8.87
N LYS A 94 -9.17 -18.33 8.41
CA LYS A 94 -7.82 -18.78 8.77
C LYS A 94 -6.87 -17.59 8.95
N HIS A 95 -5.66 -17.84 9.45
CA HIS A 95 -4.62 -16.82 9.51
C HIS A 95 -4.36 -16.20 8.14
N GLY A 96 -4.42 -14.87 8.07
CA GLY A 96 -4.24 -14.08 6.84
C GLY A 96 -5.53 -13.87 6.03
N SER A 97 -6.69 -14.29 6.54
CA SER A 97 -7.98 -13.98 5.90
C SER A 97 -8.25 -12.47 5.97
N VAL A 98 -8.61 -11.88 4.83
CA VAL A 98 -8.98 -10.46 4.75
C VAL A 98 -10.44 -10.32 5.19
N VAL A 99 -10.65 -9.72 6.35
CA VAL A 99 -12.00 -9.44 6.91
C VAL A 99 -12.45 -8.00 6.70
N LEU A 100 -11.52 -7.13 6.31
CA LEU A 100 -11.77 -5.73 5.98
C LEU A 100 -10.94 -5.38 4.74
N ALA A 101 -11.61 -4.98 3.66
CA ALA A 101 -11.01 -4.42 2.47
C ALA A 101 -11.73 -3.11 2.16
N ALA A 102 -11.09 -1.99 2.49
CA ALA A 102 -11.72 -0.68 2.42
C ALA A 102 -10.88 0.27 1.56
N ILE A 103 -11.53 0.91 0.59
CA ILE A 103 -10.93 2.01 -0.18
C ILE A 103 -11.20 3.30 0.61
N CYS A 104 -10.19 3.75 1.34
CA CYS A 104 -10.29 4.85 2.30
C CYS A 104 -9.10 5.82 2.20
N SER A 105 -9.16 6.90 2.99
CA SER A 105 -8.14 7.95 3.16
C SER A 105 -8.05 8.96 2.01
N SER A 106 -7.82 10.22 2.38
CA SER A 106 -7.57 11.32 1.43
C SER A 106 -6.33 11.07 0.58
N THR A 107 -5.31 10.36 1.09
CA THR A 107 -4.07 10.10 0.35
C THR A 107 -4.31 9.38 -0.98
N ASN A 108 -5.24 8.42 -1.01
CA ASN A 108 -5.51 7.62 -2.21
C ASN A 108 -6.78 8.08 -2.92
N THR A 109 -7.82 8.47 -2.17
CA THR A 109 -9.11 8.87 -2.77
C THR A 109 -9.06 10.24 -3.44
N SER A 110 -8.10 11.11 -3.06
CA SER A 110 -7.87 12.39 -3.76
C SER A 110 -7.09 12.23 -5.07
N ASN A 111 -6.63 11.01 -5.41
CA ASN A 111 -5.97 10.71 -6.67
C ASN A 111 -6.93 9.98 -7.63
N PRO A 112 -7.49 10.67 -8.64
CA PRO A 112 -8.45 10.07 -9.57
C PRO A 112 -7.88 8.86 -10.31
N SER A 113 -6.59 8.86 -10.63
CA SER A 113 -5.95 7.77 -11.37
C SER A 113 -6.03 6.44 -10.61
N PHE A 114 -5.88 6.46 -9.28
CA PHE A 114 -6.00 5.25 -8.47
C PHE A 114 -7.44 4.75 -8.39
N MET A 115 -8.41 5.66 -8.26
CA MET A 115 -9.82 5.30 -8.16
C MET A 115 -10.35 4.74 -9.49
N ILE A 116 -10.00 5.37 -10.61
CA ILE A 116 -10.33 4.86 -11.94
C ILE A 116 -9.64 3.52 -12.17
N GLY A 117 -8.37 3.39 -11.81
CA GLY A 117 -7.63 2.12 -11.88
C GLY A 117 -8.33 1.00 -11.11
N ALA A 118 -8.81 1.26 -9.89
CA ALA A 118 -9.56 0.29 -9.10
C ALA A 118 -10.87 -0.14 -9.80
N GLY A 119 -11.63 0.82 -10.36
CA GLY A 119 -12.85 0.52 -11.11
C GLY A 119 -12.60 -0.30 -12.38
N LEU A 120 -11.50 -0.03 -13.09
CA LEU A 120 -11.13 -0.81 -14.28
C LEU A 120 -10.74 -2.24 -13.92
N VAL A 121 -10.06 -2.45 -12.78
CA VAL A 121 -9.76 -3.80 -12.28
C VAL A 121 -11.06 -4.55 -11.96
N GLU A 122 -12.00 -3.91 -11.26
CA GLU A 122 -13.31 -4.50 -10.97
C GLU A 122 -14.04 -4.90 -12.25
N GLU A 123 -14.13 -3.99 -13.23
CA GLU A 123 -14.77 -4.29 -14.50
C GLU A 123 -14.09 -5.48 -15.16
N SER A 124 -12.76 -5.49 -15.26
CA SER A 124 -12.00 -6.60 -15.86
C SER A 124 -12.27 -7.94 -15.18
N MET A 125 -12.47 -7.95 -13.86
CA MET A 125 -12.80 -9.17 -13.10
C MET A 125 -14.23 -9.63 -13.35
N ARG A 126 -15.16 -8.70 -13.62
CA ARG A 126 -16.58 -8.99 -13.85
C ARG A 126 -16.83 -9.56 -15.24
N ILE A 127 -16.17 -9.03 -16.27
CA ILE A 127 -16.31 -9.54 -17.65
C ILE A 127 -15.66 -10.91 -17.84
N GLY A 128 -14.81 -11.34 -16.91
CA GLY A 128 -14.07 -12.61 -17.01
C GLY A 128 -13.05 -12.60 -18.15
N PRO A 129 -12.16 -13.61 -18.20
CA PRO A 129 -11.34 -13.86 -19.39
C PRO A 129 -12.18 -14.36 -20.57
#